data_AF-A0A353D2K4-F1
#
_entry.id   AF-A0A353D2K4-F1
#
_cell.length_a   1.000
_cell.length_b   1.000
_cell.length_c   1.000
_cell.angle_alpha   90.00
_cell.angle_beta   90.00
_cell.angle_gamma   90.00
#
_symmetry.space_group_name_H-M   'P 1'
#
loop_
_entity.id
_entity.type
_entity.pdbx_description
1 polymer ?
#
loop_
_entity_poly.entity_id
_entity_poly.type
_entity_poly.pdbx_seq_one_letter_code
_entity_poly.pdbx_strand_id
1 'polypeptide(L)'
;VGHLRHEVLASRVGRVTAIDNLQLAHIARLAGAPMDKGAGVDLHRKLGDTVTAGEPLYSIYAEFPADFDFAREAAEQDSGYSIGGGEHDE
;
A
#
# COMPACT_ATOMS: atom_id res chain seq x y z
N VAL A 1 -10.54 -3.28 -13.37
CA VAL A 1 -9.92 -3.38 -12.04
C VAL A 1 -10.17 -4.78 -11.53
N GLY A 2 -9.16 -5.46 -10.97
CA GLY A 2 -9.28 -6.79 -10.41
C GLY A 2 -10.42 -6.87 -9.40
N HIS A 3 -11.07 -8.02 -9.31
CA HIS A 3 -12.27 -8.18 -8.48
C HIS A 3 -11.94 -8.42 -7.00
N LEU A 4 -10.67 -8.69 -6.68
CA LEU A 4 -10.18 -8.71 -5.30
C LEU A 4 -9.54 -7.37 -4.97
N ARG A 5 -9.84 -6.84 -3.78
CA ARG A 5 -9.31 -5.58 -3.27
C ARG A 5 -8.92 -5.70 -1.80
N HIS A 6 -7.72 -5.22 -1.46
CA HIS A 6 -7.28 -5.02 -0.09
C HIS A 6 -6.83 -3.58 0.09
N GLU A 7 -7.20 -2.96 1.21
CA GLU A 7 -6.76 -1.59 1.53
C GLU A 7 -5.68 -1.66 2.59
N VAL A 8 -4.52 -1.08 2.28
CA VAL A 8 -3.42 -0.96 3.23
C VAL A 8 -3.63 0.33 3.99
N LEU A 9 -3.88 0.19 5.28
CA LEU A 9 -4.24 1.30 6.16
C LEU A 9 -3.01 1.87 6.87
N ALA A 10 -3.04 3.17 7.15
CA ALA A 10 -2.05 3.84 7.97
C ALA A 10 -2.08 3.27 9.39
N SER A 11 -0.92 2.80 9.86
CA SER A 11 -0.77 2.23 11.22
C SER A 11 -0.85 3.29 12.32
N ARG A 12 -0.61 4.57 11.99
CA ARG A 12 -0.63 5.69 12.92
C ARG A 12 -1.00 7.00 12.24
N VAL A 13 -1.33 7.99 13.06
CA VAL A 13 -1.46 9.38 12.62
C VAL A 13 -0.09 9.99 12.34
N GLY A 14 -0.02 10.85 11.32
CA GLY A 14 1.18 11.62 11.00
C GLY A 14 1.20 12.09 9.56
N ARG A 15 2.40 12.35 9.04
CA ARG A 15 2.63 12.73 7.64
C ARG A 15 3.46 11.68 6.94
N VAL A 16 3.13 11.36 5.69
CA VAL A 16 3.94 10.47 4.86
C VAL A 16 5.30 11.13 4.61
N THR A 17 6.38 10.55 5.14
CA THR A 17 7.74 11.06 5.03
C THR A 17 8.60 10.31 4.02
N ALA A 18 8.21 9.08 3.67
CA ALA A 18 8.84 8.32 2.58
C ALA A 18 7.85 7.32 1.97
N ILE A 19 8.05 7.00 0.69
CA ILE A 19 7.36 5.95 -0.04
C ILE A 19 8.42 5.10 -0.74
N ASP A 20 8.47 3.80 -0.43
CA ASP A 20 9.35 2.83 -1.07
C ASP A 20 8.70 2.30 -2.35
N ASN A 21 9.14 2.86 -3.49
CA ASN A 21 8.65 2.44 -4.80
C ASN A 21 9.08 1.01 -5.16
N LEU A 22 10.18 0.49 -4.61
CA LEU A 22 10.61 -0.88 -4.88
C LEU A 22 9.66 -1.87 -4.21
N GLN A 23 9.28 -1.59 -2.95
CA GLN A 23 8.31 -2.41 -2.22
C GLN A 23 6.92 -2.35 -2.89
N LEU A 24 6.45 -1.16 -3.28
CA LEU A 24 5.17 -1.03 -4.01
C LEU A 24 5.18 -1.76 -5.35
N ALA A 25 6.29 -1.68 -6.11
CA ALA A 25 6.44 -2.41 -7.36
C ALA A 25 6.47 -3.93 -7.13
N HIS A 26 7.05 -4.39 -6.02
CA HIS A 26 7.06 -5.79 -5.64
C HIS A 26 5.65 -6.29 -5.30
N ILE A 27 4.90 -5.56 -4.48
CA ILE A 27 3.50 -5.88 -4.14
C ILE A 27 2.63 -5.92 -5.40
N ALA A 28 2.76 -4.95 -6.30
CA ALA A 28 2.01 -4.92 -7.55
C ALA A 28 2.30 -6.15 -8.43
N ARG A 29 3.57 -6.60 -8.47
CA ARG A 29 3.97 -7.80 -9.21
C ARG A 29 3.39 -9.07 -8.59
N LEU A 30 3.42 -9.17 -7.26
CA LEU A 30 2.80 -10.29 -6.55
C LEU A 30 1.30 -10.37 -6.82
N ALA A 31 0.63 -9.23 -6.99
CA ALA A 31 -0.80 -9.18 -7.30
C ALA A 31 -1.16 -9.62 -8.73
N GLY A 32 -0.17 -9.75 -9.63
CA GLY A 32 -0.35 -10.17 -11.03
C GLY A 32 0.10 -9.14 -12.09
N ALA A 33 0.49 -7.93 -11.68
CA ALA A 33 0.94 -6.92 -12.64
C ALA A 33 2.33 -7.27 -13.23
N PRO A 34 2.59 -6.97 -14.52
CA PRO A 34 1.73 -6.29 -15.49
C PRO A 34 0.90 -7.24 -16.37
N MET A 35 0.93 -8.55 -16.12
CA MET A 35 0.24 -9.54 -16.97
C MET A 35 -1.27 -9.43 -16.83
N ASP A 36 -1.75 -9.31 -15.59
CA ASP A 36 -3.15 -9.10 -15.27
C ASP A 36 -3.44 -7.60 -15.24
N LYS A 37 -4.13 -7.10 -16.26
CA LYS A 37 -4.40 -5.66 -16.41
C LYS A 37 -5.28 -5.10 -15.31
N GLY A 38 -6.04 -5.95 -14.63
CA GLY A 38 -6.81 -5.58 -13.45
C GLY A 38 -5.97 -5.51 -12.17
N ALA A 39 -4.78 -6.10 -12.15
CA ALA A 39 -3.95 -6.22 -10.96
C ALA A 39 -2.96 -5.06 -10.78
N GLY A 40 -2.59 -4.78 -9.54
CA GLY A 40 -1.60 -3.79 -9.18
C GLY A 40 -1.91 -3.07 -7.87
N VAL A 41 -1.29 -1.90 -7.68
CA VAL A 41 -1.54 -1.03 -6.53
C VAL A 41 -2.01 0.35 -7.00
N ASP A 42 -2.94 0.94 -6.25
CA ASP A 42 -3.49 2.28 -6.48
C ASP A 42 -3.24 3.15 -5.26
N LEU A 43 -2.45 4.23 -5.42
CA LEU A 43 -2.00 5.08 -4.33
C LEU A 43 -3.03 6.16 -4.01
N HIS A 44 -3.52 6.17 -2.77
CA HIS A 44 -4.44 7.21 -2.25
C HIS A 44 -3.70 8.38 -1.61
N ARG A 45 -2.50 8.10 -1.06
CA ARG A 45 -1.67 9.08 -0.33
C ARG A 45 -0.31 9.22 -0.97
N LYS A 46 0.16 10.46 -1.05
CA LYS A 46 1.47 10.84 -1.60
C LYS A 46 2.42 11.31 -0.50
N LEU A 47 3.69 11.42 -0.86
CA LEU A 47 4.71 12.00 -0.01
C LEU A 47 4.28 13.41 0.45
N GLY A 48 4.32 13.66 1.76
CA GLY A 48 3.89 14.92 2.36
C GLY A 48 2.41 14.98 2.76
N ASP A 49 1.58 14.02 2.38
CA ASP A 49 0.19 13.98 2.80
C ASP A 49 0.08 13.61 4.29
N THR A 50 -0.88 14.23 4.98
CA THR A 50 -1.25 13.83 6.33
C THR A 50 -2.25 12.68 6.30
N VAL A 51 -2.10 11.76 7.24
CA VAL A 51 -2.91 10.55 7.39
C VAL A 51 -3.28 10.35 8.84
N THR A 52 -4.46 9.79 9.08
CA THR A 52 -4.88 9.32 10.41
C THR A 52 -4.80 7.80 10.51
N ALA A 53 -4.71 7.25 11.72
CA ALA A 53 -4.68 5.81 11.91
C ALA A 53 -5.96 5.17 11.35
N GLY A 54 -5.82 4.15 10.51
CA GLY A 54 -6.93 3.51 9.81
C GLY A 54 -7.32 4.15 8.47
N GLU A 55 -6.69 5.23 8.04
CA GLU A 55 -6.92 5.77 6.69
C GLU A 55 -6.19 4.95 5.61
N PRO A 56 -6.81 4.74 4.44
CA PRO A 56 -6.18 4.00 3.36
C PRO A 56 -5.00 4.78 2.76
N LEU A 57 -3.83 4.13 2.70
CA LEU A 57 -2.63 4.63 2.03
C LEU A 57 -2.67 4.31 0.54
N TYR A 58 -2.99 3.05 0.22
CA TYR A 58 -3.16 2.53 -1.13
C TYR A 58 -4.07 1.29 -1.11
N SER A 59 -4.53 0.89 -2.29
CA SER A 59 -5.28 -0.36 -2.48
C SER A 59 -4.53 -1.32 -3.37
N ILE A 60 -4.54 -2.60 -3.01
CA ILE A 60 -4.04 -3.72 -3.81
C ILE A 60 -5.23 -4.31 -4.56
N TYR A 61 -5.07 -4.52 -5.86
CA TYR A 61 -6.05 -5.20 -6.71
C TYR A 61 -5.42 -6.43 -7.35
N ALA A 62 -6.18 -7.53 -7.42
CA ALA A 62 -5.75 -8.78 -8.05
C ALA A 62 -6.91 -9.48 -8.76
N GLU A 63 -6.57 -10.32 -9.75
CA GLU A 63 -7.53 -11.18 -10.44
C GLU A 63 -7.58 -12.60 -9.84
N PHE A 64 -6.54 -13.07 -9.15
CA PHE A 64 -6.53 -14.41 -8.56
C PHE A 64 -6.32 -14.36 -7.04
N PRO A 65 -7.01 -15.22 -6.26
CA PRO A 65 -6.86 -15.26 -4.80
C PRO A 65 -5.43 -15.57 -4.33
N ALA A 66 -4.71 -16.45 -5.03
CA ALA A 66 -3.34 -16.81 -4.64
C ALA A 66 -2.40 -15.61 -4.71
N ASP A 67 -2.41 -14.89 -5.84
CA ASP A 67 -1.64 -13.66 -6.05
C ASP A 67 -2.04 -12.56 -5.06
N PHE A 68 -3.33 -12.44 -4.79
CA PHE A 68 -3.88 -11.52 -3.80
C PHE A 68 -3.35 -11.79 -2.39
N ASP A 69 -3.30 -13.05 -1.96
CA ASP A 69 -2.79 -13.42 -0.64
C ASP A 69 -1.28 -13.14 -0.52
N PHE A 70 -0.48 -13.42 -1.55
CA PHE A 70 0.94 -13.08 -1.56
C PHE A 70 1.17 -11.56 -1.48
N ALA A 71 0.42 -10.79 -2.26
CA ALA A 71 0.52 -9.33 -2.24
C ALA A 71 0.09 -8.74 -0.90
N ARG A 72 -0.97 -9.27 -0.29
CA ARG A 72 -1.44 -8.88 1.05
C ARG A 72 -0.39 -9.19 2.12
N GLU A 73 0.16 -10.39 2.13
CA GLU A 73 1.18 -10.78 3.10
C GLU A 73 2.43 -9.88 2.99
N ALA A 74 2.89 -9.59 1.77
CA ALA A 74 4.01 -8.68 1.55
C ALA A 74 3.73 -7.26 2.09
N ALA A 75 2.52 -6.75 1.91
CA ALA A 75 2.11 -5.43 2.42
C ALA A 75 1.92 -5.40 3.94
N GLU A 76 1.50 -6.51 4.55
CA GLU A 76 1.41 -6.65 6.01
C GLU A 76 2.80 -6.67 6.67
N GLN A 77 3.80 -7.28 6.02
CA GLN A 77 5.19 -7.26 6.49
C GLN A 77 5.82 -5.87 6.31
N ASP A 78 5.63 -5.25 5.15
CA ASP A 78 6.09 -3.89 4.87
C ASP A 78 5.14 -3.19 3.90
N SER A 79 4.44 -2.17 4.41
CA SER A 79 3.52 -1.35 3.61
C SER A 79 4.23 -0.51 2.54
N GLY A 80 5.54 -0.29 2.64
CA GLY A 80 6.29 0.62 1.78
C GLY A 80 6.04 2.11 2.08
N TYR A 81 5.38 2.45 3.18
CA TYR A 81 5.12 3.82 3.61
C TYR A 81 5.75 4.10 4.97
N SER A 82 6.52 5.19 5.06
CA SER A 82 6.97 5.75 6.33
C SER A 82 6.09 6.92 6.72
N ILE A 83 5.44 6.84 7.88
CA ILE A 83 4.66 7.92 8.47
C ILE A 83 5.47 8.51 9.60
N GLY A 84 5.77 9.81 9.59
CA GLY A 84 6.51 10.52 10.64
C GLY A 84 5.72 11.68 11.24
N GLY A 85 6.19 12.24 12.36
CA GLY A 85 5.61 13.44 12.99
C GLY A 85 4.34 13.22 13.81
N GLY A 86 4.13 12.02 14.34
CA GLY A 86 3.11 11.77 15.37
C GLY A 86 3.63 12.20 16.74
N GLU A 87 3.37 13.45 17.09
CA GLU A 87 3.59 14.09 18.41
C GLU A 87 5.07 14.15 18.88
N HIS A 88 5.57 15.39 19.06
CA HIS A 88 6.91 15.79 19.53
C HIS A 88 8.08 15.70 18.52
N ASP A 89 8.23 16.76 17.72
CA ASP A 89 9.56 17.23 17.26
C ASP A 89 9.53 18.77 17.39
N GLU A 90 9.93 19.24 18.58
CA GLU A 90 10.37 20.62 18.87
C GLU A 90 11.90 20.67 18.91
#